data_AF-A0AAQ2Q660-F1
#
_entry.id   AF-A0AAQ2Q660-F1
#
_cell.length_a   1.000
_cell.length_b   1.000
_cell.length_c   1.000
_cell.angle_alpha   90.00
_cell.angle_beta   90.00
_cell.angle_gamma   90.00
#
_symmetry.space_group_name_H-M   'P 1'
#
loop_
_entity.id
_entity.type
_entity.pdbx_description
1 polymer ?
#
loop_
_entity_poly.entity_id
_entity_poly.type
_entity_poly.pdbx_seq_one_letter_code
_entity_poly.pdbx_strand_id
1 'polypeptide(L)' 'MSYDHMSKHDIASLARENLHWVSTLITLAKKNGAYSETLLDIAEYLSDTHYSDFDEMANEMK' A
#
# COMPACT_ATOMS: atom_id res chain seq x y z
N MET A 1 -13.68 2.98 9.23
CA MET A 1 -13.27 4.40 9.30
C MET A 1 -14.04 5.04 8.15
N SER A 2 -14.92 6.03 8.34
CA SER A 2 -15.74 6.52 7.20
C SER A 2 -14.86 7.37 6.26
N TYR A 3 -14.89 7.07 4.96
CA TYR A 3 -14.12 7.77 3.93
C TYR A 3 -14.95 8.83 3.19
N ASP A 4 -16.06 9.28 3.78
CA ASP A 4 -17.10 10.19 3.23
C ASP A 4 -16.59 11.54 2.68
N HIS A 5 -15.29 11.82 2.76
CA HIS A 5 -14.67 13.08 2.33
C HIS A 5 -13.52 12.92 1.33
N MET A 6 -13.12 11.70 0.99
CA MET A 6 -12.03 11.49 0.04
C MET A 6 -12.55 11.56 -1.39
N SER A 7 -11.89 12.35 -2.25
CA SER A 7 -12.17 12.35 -3.68
C SER A 7 -11.50 11.17 -4.39
N LYS A 8 -11.94 10.85 -5.62
CA LYS A 8 -11.28 9.83 -6.46
C LYS A 8 -9.79 10.10 -6.65
N HIS A 9 -9.41 11.37 -6.70
CA HIS A 9 -8.02 11.80 -6.81
C HIS A 9 -7.23 11.48 -5.53
N ASP A 10 -7.84 11.64 -4.36
CA ASP A 10 -7.19 11.34 -3.08
C ASP A 10 -6.95 9.84 -2.93
N ILE A 11 -7.94 9.00 -3.27
CA ILE A 11 -7.78 7.54 -3.29
C ILE A 11 -6.68 7.13 -4.26
N ALA A 12 -6.69 7.66 -5.48
CA ALA A 12 -5.67 7.35 -6.48
C ALA A 12 -4.26 7.77 -6.03
N SER A 13 -4.14 8.90 -5.32
CA SER A 13 -2.87 9.38 -4.77
C SER A 13 -2.36 8.46 -3.67
N LEU A 14 -3.23 8.04 -2.75
CA LEU A 14 -2.91 7.08 -1.70
C LEU A 14 -2.52 5.70 -2.26
N ALA A 15 -3.25 5.19 -3.24
CA ALA A 15 -2.91 3.93 -3.90
C ALA A 15 -1.53 3.99 -4.57
N ARG A 16 -1.21 5.12 -5.20
CA ARG A 16 0.11 5.33 -5.82
C ARG A 16 1.23 5.40 -4.81
N GLU A 17 1.03 6.13 -3.70
CA GLU A 17 2.01 6.22 -2.62
C GLU A 17 2.25 4.85 -1.98
N ASN A 18 1.19 4.07 -1.77
CA ASN A 18 1.27 2.71 -1.24
C ASN A 18 2.15 1.80 -2.11
N LEU A 19 1.85 1.74 -3.42
CA LEU A 19 2.62 0.95 -4.38
C LEU A 19 4.08 1.42 -4.45
N HIS A 20 4.32 2.71 -4.27
CA HIS A 20 5.68 3.26 -4.23
C HIS A 20 6.47 2.75 -3.02
N TRP A 21 5.85 2.70 -1.84
CA TRP A 21 6.48 2.17 -0.62
C TRP A 21 6.76 0.67 -0.73
N VAL A 22 5.78 -0.13 -1.19
CA VAL A 22 5.96 -1.57 -1.42
C VAL A 22 7.13 -1.83 -2.39
N SER A 23 7.15 -1.13 -3.52
CA SER A 23 8.23 -1.25 -4.52
C SER A 23 9.61 -0.86 -3.96
N THR A 24 9.65 0.18 -3.13
CA THR A 24 10.88 0.63 -2.47
C THR A 24 11.41 -0.42 -1.51
N LEU A 25 10.56 -1.02 -0.67
CA LEU A 25 10.93 -2.07 0.27
C LEU A 25 11.48 -3.30 -0.45
N ILE A 26 10.80 -3.76 -1.50
CA ILE A 26 11.27 -4.89 -2.34
C ILE A 26 12.63 -4.57 -2.98
N THR A 27 12.82 -3.33 -3.45
CA THR A 27 14.08 -2.90 -4.05
C THR A 27 15.21 -2.89 -3.03
N LEU A 28 14.96 -2.42 -1.81
CA LEU A 28 15.93 -2.43 -0.72
C LEU A 28 16.27 -3.85 -0.27
N ALA A 29 15.28 -4.74 -0.18
CA ALA A 29 15.47 -6.15 0.14
C ALA A 29 16.38 -6.85 -0.87
N LYS A 30 16.22 -6.55 -2.16
CA LYS A 30 17.07 -7.09 -3.24
C LYS A 30 18.50 -6.56 -3.21
N LYS A 31 18.70 -5.32 -2.72
CA LYS A 31 20.02 -4.67 -2.69
C LYS A 31 20.82 -5.01 -1.43
N ASN A 32 20.15 -5.25 -0.29
CA ASN A 32 20.77 -5.48 1.00
C ASN A 32 20.27 -6.80 1.60
N GLY A 33 21.10 -7.85 1.54
CA GLY A 33 20.75 -9.17 2.08
C GLY A 33 20.60 -9.22 3.60
N ALA A 34 21.15 -8.26 4.34
CA ALA A 34 21.14 -8.28 5.82
C ALA A 34 19.75 -8.14 6.46
N TYR A 35 18.73 -7.71 5.70
CA TYR A 35 17.36 -7.52 6.21
C TYR A 35 16.30 -7.86 5.16
N SER A 36 16.64 -8.68 4.16
CA SER A 36 15.74 -8.90 3.01
C SER A 36 14.41 -9.50 3.42
N GLU A 37 14.42 -10.48 4.33
CA GLU A 37 13.19 -11.14 4.81
C GLU A 37 12.28 -10.15 5.52
N THR A 38 12.78 -9.41 6.51
CA THR A 38 11.99 -8.41 7.22
C THR A 38 11.43 -7.32 6.30
N LEU A 39 12.20 -6.86 5.31
CA LEU A 39 11.72 -5.88 4.34
C LEU A 39 10.63 -6.43 3.42
N LEU A 40 10.69 -7.72 3.08
CA LEU A 40 9.65 -8.40 2.31
C LEU A 40 8.40 -8.64 3.15
N ASP A 41 8.55 -9.04 4.43
CA ASP A 41 7.43 -9.22 5.36
C ASP A 41 6.66 -7.91 5.55
N ILE A 42 7.36 -6.77 5.66
CA ILE A 42 6.72 -5.45 5.75
C ILE A 42 6.00 -5.12 4.43
N ALA A 43 6.61 -5.41 3.28
CA ALA A 43 6.00 -5.15 1.97
C ALA A 43 4.73 -5.99 1.76
N GLU A 44 4.74 -7.26 2.20
CA GLU A 44 3.60 -8.17 2.17
C GLU A 44 2.49 -7.67 3.10
N TYR A 45 2.80 -7.36 4.36
CA TYR A 45 1.85 -6.81 5.31
C TYR A 45 1.17 -5.53 4.79
N LEU A 46 1.95 -4.61 4.20
CA LEU A 46 1.41 -3.38 3.61
C LEU A 46 0.52 -3.67 2.39
N SER A 47 0.84 -4.69 1.60
CA SER A 47 0.03 -5.05 0.42
C SER A 47 -1.31 -5.65 0.85
N ASP A 48 -1.29 -6.57 1.83
CA ASP A 48 -2.48 -7.24 2.32
C ASP A 48 -3.42 -6.29 3.07
N THR A 49 -2.88 -5.45 3.95
CA THR A 49 -3.68 -4.51 4.76
C THR A 49 -4.38 -3.48 3.88
N HIS A 50 -3.71 -2.97 2.85
CA HIS A 50 -4.27 -1.90 2.03
C HIS A 50 -5.11 -2.40 0.85
N TYR A 51 -5.02 -3.68 0.48
CA TYR A 51 -5.91 -4.27 -0.51
C TYR A 51 -7.38 -4.19 -0.06
N SER A 52 -7.67 -4.50 1.21
CA SER A 52 -9.03 -4.37 1.76
C SER A 52 -9.49 -2.92 1.84
N ASP A 53 -8.61 -2.00 2.23
CA ASP A 53 -8.96 -0.59 2.45
C ASP A 53 -9.31 0.12 1.13
N PHE A 54 -8.54 -0.13 0.05
CA PHE A 54 -8.84 0.47 -1.25
C PHE A 54 -10.12 -0.11 -1.88
N ASP A 55 -10.43 -1.38 -1.63
CA ASP A 55 -11.67 -1.99 -2.11
C ASP A 55 -12.89 -1.48 -1.33
N GLU A 56 -12.77 -1.25 -0.02
CA GLU A 56 -13.78 -0.59 0.81
C GLU A 56 -14.02 0.85 0.34
N MET A 57 -12.95 1.65 0.16
CA MET A 57 -13.05 3.02 -0.37
C MET A 57 -13.68 3.07 -1.78
N ALA A 58 -13.38 2.09 -2.65
CA ALA A 58 -13.98 2.02 -3.98
C ALA A 58 -15.48 1.68 -3.94
N ASN A 59 -15.92 0.88 -2.96
CA ASN A 59 -17.32 0.53 -2.76
C ASN A 59 -18.13 1.69 -2.15
N GLU A 60 -17.55 2.50 -1.28
CA GLU A 60 -18.19 3.72 -0.73
C GLU A 60 -18.38 4.84 -1.78
N MET A 61 -17.64 4.81 -2.88
CA MET A 61 -17.75 5.78 -3.98
C MET A 61 -18.83 5.47 -5.03
N LYS A 62 -19.59 4.38 -4.88
CA LYS A 62 -20.74 4.04 -5.74
C LYS A 62 -22.00 4.78 -5.31
#